data_AF-A0A7C1WBQ2-F1
#
_entry.id   AF-A0A7C1WBQ2-F1
#
_cell.length_a   1.000
_cell.length_b   1.000
_cell.length_c   1.000
_cell.angle_alpha   90.00
_cell.angle_beta   90.00
_cell.angle_gamma   90.00
#
_symmetry.space_group_name_H-M   'P 1'
#
loop_
_entity.id
_entity.type
_entity.pdbx_description
1 polymer ?
#
loop_
_entity_poly.entity_id
_entity_poly.type
_entity_poly.pdbx_seq_one_letter_code
_entity_poly.pdbx_strand_id
1 'polypeptide(L)'
;MTAKHSVTTTPLAGGAPPDEPDADAPLTDDEFQRGQTAMLARRARAETGLSQRAFAERYGIPAASLRDWEQGRRKPDNAAQSYLRVIARMPNDVAKALHDVA
;
A
#
# COMPACT_ATOMS: atom_id res chain seq x y z
N MET A 1 -20.11 36.55 -24.78
CA MET A 1 -19.27 36.78 -23.59
C MET A 1 -18.46 35.52 -23.33
N THR A 2 -17.21 35.50 -23.78
CA THR A 2 -16.27 34.38 -23.65
C THR A 2 -15.16 34.80 -22.69
N ALA A 3 -15.04 34.11 -21.56
CA ALA A 3 -13.87 34.15 -20.69
C ALA A 3 -13.25 32.75 -20.75
N LYS A 4 -12.25 32.56 -21.62
CA LYS A 4 -10.81 32.62 -21.34
C LYS A 4 -10.36 31.54 -20.38
N HIS A 5 -9.73 30.52 -20.97
CA HIS A 5 -8.89 29.54 -20.32
C HIS A 5 -7.71 30.26 -19.65
N SER A 6 -7.36 29.86 -18.43
CA SER A 6 -6.06 30.16 -17.86
C SER A 6 -5.52 28.91 -17.19
N VAL A 7 -4.68 28.21 -17.94
CA VAL A 7 -3.65 27.34 -17.38
C VAL A 7 -2.64 28.28 -16.73
N THR A 8 -2.53 28.21 -15.41
CA THR A 8 -1.43 28.86 -14.69
C THR A 8 -0.44 27.79 -14.27
N THR A 9 0.59 27.64 -15.08
CA THR A 9 1.88 27.07 -14.66
C THR A 9 2.68 28.20 -14.01
N THR A 10 3.07 28.05 -12.74
CA THR A 10 4.00 28.95 -12.01
C THR A 10 4.57 28.18 -10.80
N PRO A 11 5.81 28.42 -10.35
CA PRO A 11 7.05 27.84 -10.86
C PRO A 11 7.76 26.92 -9.82
N LEU A 12 8.76 26.18 -10.27
CA LEU A 12 9.78 25.58 -9.41
C LEU A 12 10.60 26.69 -8.74
N ALA A 13 10.30 27.00 -7.49
CA ALA A 13 11.16 27.75 -6.58
C ALA A 13 11.40 26.88 -5.34
N GLY A 14 12.66 26.66 -4.99
CA GLY A 14 13.07 25.92 -3.81
C GLY A 14 12.49 26.56 -2.55
N GLY A 15 11.46 25.93 -1.99
CA GLY A 15 10.99 26.13 -0.63
C GLY A 15 11.36 24.88 0.17
N ALA A 16 11.83 25.08 1.39
CA ALA A 16 12.09 24.02 2.36
C ALA A 16 10.95 22.99 2.40
N PRO A 17 11.23 21.71 2.70
CA PRO A 17 10.16 20.72 2.91
C PRO A 17 9.17 21.28 3.94
N PRO A 18 7.85 21.14 3.70
CA PRO A 18 6.85 21.60 4.65
C PRO A 18 7.08 20.85 5.97
N ASP A 19 7.15 21.60 7.08
CA ASP A 19 7.24 21.17 8.47
C ASP A 19 7.55 19.68 8.63
N GLU A 20 8.85 19.33 8.67
CA GLU A 20 9.24 17.99 9.12
C GLU A 20 8.57 17.77 10.48
N PRO A 21 7.69 16.76 10.61
CA PRO A 21 7.07 16.48 11.89
C PRO A 21 8.18 16.19 12.89
N ASP A 22 8.07 16.80 14.08
CA ASP A 22 8.99 16.56 15.18
C ASP A 22 9.19 15.04 15.34
N ALA A 23 10.44 14.59 15.22
CA ALA A 23 10.79 13.18 15.27
C ALA A 23 10.40 12.52 16.61
N ASP A 24 10.29 13.34 17.67
CA ASP A 24 9.88 12.92 19.00
C ASP A 24 8.38 13.11 19.26
N ALA A 25 7.62 13.66 18.30
CA ALA A 25 6.16 13.75 18.42
C ALA A 25 5.53 12.34 18.38
N PRO A 26 4.48 12.10 19.19
CA PRO A 26 3.75 10.84 19.12
C PRO A 26 3.14 10.65 17.74
N LEU A 27 3.17 9.42 17.23
CA LEU A 27 2.55 9.07 15.96
C LEU A 27 1.07 9.43 15.96
N THR A 28 0.62 10.04 14.88
CA THR A 28 -0.82 10.19 14.62
C THR A 28 -1.47 8.82 14.39
N ASP A 29 -2.77 8.72 14.63
CA ASP A 29 -3.54 7.48 14.39
C ASP A 29 -3.37 6.97 12.96
N ASP A 30 -3.33 7.89 11.99
CA ASP A 30 -3.15 7.55 10.59
C ASP A 30 -1.75 7.02 10.29
N GLU A 31 -0.70 7.58 10.89
CA GLU A 31 0.68 7.08 10.77
C GLU A 31 0.83 5.70 11.40
N PHE A 32 0.30 5.53 12.61
CA PHE A 32 0.29 4.25 13.28
C PHE A 32 -0.43 3.19 12.42
N GLN A 33 -1.56 3.56 11.82
CA GLN A 33 -2.34 2.65 10.99
C GLN A 33 -1.63 2.32 9.66
N ARG A 34 -0.94 3.28 9.03
CA ARG A 34 -0.09 3.01 7.85
C ARG A 34 1.05 2.07 8.20
N GLY A 35 1.71 2.26 9.35
CA GLY A 35 2.74 1.35 9.85
C GLY A 35 2.22 -0.06 10.10
N GLN A 36 1.08 -0.19 10.76
CA GLN A 36 0.45 -1.48 11.06
C GLN A 36 0.03 -2.21 9.77
N THR A 37 -0.60 -1.51 8.84
CA THR A 37 -1.03 -2.11 7.56
C THR A 37 0.14 -2.46 6.65
N ALA A 38 1.23 -1.70 6.67
CA ALA A 38 2.48 -2.06 5.99
C ALA A 38 3.09 -3.34 6.57
N MET A 39 3.10 -3.49 7.90
CA MET A 39 3.53 -4.71 8.57
C MET A 39 2.65 -5.91 8.19
N LEU A 40 1.32 -5.73 8.11
CA LEU A 40 0.40 -6.79 7.68
C LEU A 40 0.72 -7.26 6.26
N ALA A 41 0.90 -6.34 5.30
CA ALA A 41 1.24 -6.70 3.92
C ALA A 41 2.58 -7.45 3.82
N ARG A 42 3.62 -6.93 4.49
CA ARG A 42 4.95 -7.57 4.53
C ARG A 42 4.89 -8.96 5.16
N ARG A 43 4.14 -9.10 6.26
CA ARG A 43 3.94 -10.40 6.92
C ARG A 43 3.24 -11.38 6.01
N ALA A 44 2.10 -11.01 5.42
CA ALA A 44 1.35 -11.87 4.51
C ALA A 44 2.26 -12.39 3.38
N ARG A 45 3.14 -11.55 2.83
CA ARG A 45 4.13 -11.98 1.86
C ARG A 45 5.21 -12.88 2.45
N ALA A 46 5.77 -12.54 3.60
CA ALA A 46 6.83 -13.32 4.24
C ALA A 46 6.41 -14.78 4.50
N GLU A 47 5.16 -15.01 4.92
CA GLU A 47 4.60 -16.36 5.16
C GLU A 47 4.61 -17.25 3.89
N THR A 48 4.76 -16.66 2.70
CA THR A 48 4.77 -17.39 1.43
C THR A 48 6.18 -17.67 0.90
N GLY A 49 7.20 -17.00 1.42
CA GLY A 49 8.56 -17.03 0.87
C GLY A 49 8.73 -16.41 -0.52
N LEU A 50 7.70 -15.74 -1.05
CA LEU A 50 7.72 -15.19 -2.41
C LEU A 50 8.34 -13.79 -2.47
N SER A 51 8.90 -13.47 -3.65
CA SER A 51 9.23 -12.08 -4.00
C SER A 51 7.96 -11.23 -4.08
N GLN A 52 8.10 -9.90 -3.97
CA GLN A 52 6.95 -8.98 -4.05
C GLN A 52 6.15 -9.16 -5.35
N ARG A 53 6.83 -9.32 -6.49
CA ARG A 53 6.19 -9.56 -7.80
C ARG A 53 5.47 -10.91 -7.83
N ALA A 54 6.12 -11.99 -7.39
CA ALA A 54 5.50 -13.31 -7.41
C ALA A 54 4.30 -13.42 -6.46
N PHE A 55 4.34 -12.73 -5.31
CA PHE A 55 3.20 -12.61 -4.41
C PHE A 55 2.05 -11.84 -5.05
N ALA A 56 2.35 -10.67 -5.63
CA ALA A 56 1.37 -9.86 -6.35
C ALA A 56 0.65 -10.66 -7.44
N GLU A 57 1.40 -11.38 -8.28
CA GLU A 57 0.87 -12.25 -9.34
C GLU A 57 0.04 -13.40 -8.77
N ARG A 58 0.56 -14.13 -7.77
CA ARG A 58 -0.12 -15.30 -7.20
C ARG A 58 -1.46 -14.96 -6.55
N TYR A 59 -1.59 -13.80 -5.93
CA TYR A 59 -2.78 -13.41 -5.17
C TYR A 59 -3.62 -12.32 -5.87
N GLY A 60 -3.34 -12.01 -7.13
CA GLY A 60 -4.12 -11.01 -7.89
C GLY A 60 -4.08 -9.61 -7.29
N ILE A 61 -2.98 -9.23 -6.63
CA ILE A 61 -2.79 -7.90 -6.05
C ILE A 61 -1.92 -7.08 -7.01
N PRO A 62 -2.32 -5.87 -7.42
CA PRO A 62 -1.46 -5.03 -8.26
C PRO A 62 -0.11 -4.76 -7.57
N ALA A 63 1.00 -5.06 -8.25
CA ALA A 63 2.34 -4.95 -7.67
C ALA A 63 2.65 -3.53 -7.17
N ALA A 64 2.15 -2.49 -7.86
CA ALA A 64 2.28 -1.10 -7.43
C ALA A 64 1.55 -0.84 -6.10
N SER A 65 0.33 -1.35 -5.94
CA SER A 65 -0.45 -1.24 -4.71
C SER A 65 0.23 -1.97 -3.55
N LEU A 66 0.68 -3.21 -3.78
CA LEU A 66 1.42 -3.97 -2.77
C LEU A 66 2.68 -3.22 -2.32
N ARG A 67 3.43 -2.64 -3.25
CA ARG A 67 4.62 -1.83 -2.95
C ARG A 67 4.27 -0.60 -2.10
N ASP A 68 3.22 0.13 -2.46
CA ASP A 68 2.78 1.30 -1.69
C ASP A 68 2.32 0.93 -0.28
N TRP A 69 1.67 -0.23 -0.12
CA TRP A 69 1.25 -0.74 1.19
C TRP A 69 2.45 -1.19 2.02
N GLU A 70 3.34 -2.02 1.47
CA GLU A 70 4.54 -2.50 2.18
C GLU A 70 5.48 -1.37 2.61
N GLN A 71 5.41 -0.22 1.94
CA GLN A 71 6.21 0.99 2.28
C GLN A 71 5.42 2.00 3.12
N GLY A 72 4.16 1.70 3.47
CA GLY A 72 3.33 2.59 4.30
C GLY A 72 2.93 3.91 3.61
N ARG A 73 3.10 4.01 2.28
CA ARG A 73 2.69 5.20 1.51
C ARG A 73 1.18 5.29 1.34
N ARG A 74 0.50 4.15 1.31
CA ARG A 74 -0.96 4.04 1.18
C ARG A 74 -1.48 2.98 2.13
N LYS A 75 -2.72 3.16 2.58
CA LYS A 75 -3.44 2.16 3.35
C LYS A 75 -4.23 1.25 2.40
N PRO A 76 -4.14 -0.09 2.52
CA PRO A 76 -5.08 -0.99 1.86
C PRO A 76 -6.50 -0.78 2.40
N ASP A 77 -7.51 -0.87 1.53
CA ASP A 77 -8.90 -0.84 1.96
C ASP A 77 -9.24 -2.03 2.87
N ASN A 78 -10.46 -2.04 3.42
CA ASN A 78 -10.89 -3.07 4.37
C ASN A 78 -10.92 -4.48 3.76
N ALA A 79 -11.24 -4.59 2.46
CA ALA A 79 -11.28 -5.87 1.77
C ALA A 79 -9.86 -6.42 1.56
N ALA A 80 -8.94 -5.58 1.08
CA ALA A 80 -7.54 -5.91 0.92
C ALA A 80 -6.88 -6.27 2.26
N GLN A 81 -7.17 -5.55 3.35
CA GLN A 81 -6.67 -5.93 4.68
C GLN A 81 -7.20 -7.30 5.13
N SER A 82 -8.49 -7.57 4.94
CA SER A 82 -9.07 -8.86 5.28
C SER A 82 -8.44 -9.98 4.47
N TYR A 83 -8.26 -9.75 3.17
CA TYR A 83 -7.61 -10.69 2.26
C TYR A 83 -6.16 -10.97 2.66
N LEU A 84 -5.37 -9.94 2.98
CA LEU A 84 -3.99 -10.09 3.47
C LEU A 84 -3.93 -10.90 4.78
N ARG A 85 -4.90 -10.73 5.70
CA ARG A 85 -4.98 -11.55 6.93
C ARG A 85 -5.25 -13.01 6.62
N VAL A 86 -6.14 -13.29 5.67
CA VAL A 86 -6.45 -14.66 5.24
C VAL A 86 -5.22 -15.30 4.58
N ILE A 87 -4.55 -14.60 3.64
CA ILE A 87 -3.31 -15.08 3.02
C ILE A 87 -2.25 -15.38 4.08
N ALA A 88 -2.06 -14.50 5.06
CA ALA A 88 -1.06 -14.72 6.12
C ALA A 88 -1.35 -15.98 6.96
N ARG A 89 -2.60 -16.41 7.07
CA ARG A 89 -2.97 -17.58 7.88
C ARG A 89 -2.98 -18.88 7.09
N MET A 90 -3.37 -18.84 5.82
CA MET A 90 -3.60 -19.99 4.96
C MET A 90 -3.16 -19.72 3.52
N PRO A 91 -1.86 -19.43 3.29
CA PRO A 91 -1.37 -18.96 1.99
C PRO A 91 -1.59 -19.99 0.89
N ASN A 92 -1.37 -21.28 1.20
CA ASN A 92 -1.52 -22.36 0.23
C ASN A 92 -3.00 -22.60 -0.15
N ASP A 93 -3.92 -22.53 0.81
CA ASP A 93 -5.35 -22.76 0.54
C ASP A 93 -5.94 -21.61 -0.28
N VAL A 94 -5.54 -20.36 0.00
CA VAL A 94 -5.93 -19.21 -0.81
C VAL A 94 -5.38 -19.32 -2.22
N ALA A 95 -4.09 -19.64 -2.37
CA ALA A 95 -3.48 -19.81 -3.68
C ALA A 95 -4.21 -20.92 -4.46
N LYS A 96 -4.45 -22.07 -3.82
CA LYS A 96 -5.22 -23.16 -4.41
C LYS A 96 -6.61 -22.69 -4.86
N ALA A 97 -7.36 -22.01 -4.00
CA ALA A 97 -8.70 -21.52 -4.33
C ALA A 97 -8.76 -20.53 -5.51
N LEU A 98 -7.67 -19.82 -5.80
CA LEU A 98 -7.60 -18.85 -6.89
C LEU A 98 -7.15 -19.45 -8.23
N HIS A 99 -6.37 -20.54 -8.18
CA HIS A 99 -5.77 -21.16 -9.36
C HIS A 99 -6.38 -22.52 -9.72
N ASP A 100 -7.09 -23.16 -8.79
CA ASP A 100 -7.90 -24.33 -9.09
C ASP A 100 -9.17 -23.88 -9.82
N VAL A 101 -9.08 -23.86 -11.15
CA VAL A 101 -10.24 -23.77 -12.03
C VAL A 101 -10.54 -25.19 -12.52
N ALA A 102 -11.75 -25.67 -12.26
CA ALA A 102 -12.29 -26.90 -12.85
C ALA A 102 -12.47 -26.76 -14.37
#